data_AF-A0A352AJ79-F1
#
_entry.id   AF-A0A352AJ79-F1
#
_cell.length_a   1.000
_cell.length_b   1.000
_cell.length_c   1.000
_cell.angle_alpha   90.00
_cell.angle_beta   90.00
_cell.angle_gamma   90.00
#
_symmetry.space_group_name_H-M   'P 1'
#
loop_
_entity.id
_entity.type
_entity.pdbx_description
1 polymer ?
#
loop_
_entity_poly.entity_id
_entity_poly.type
_entity_poly.pdbx_seq_one_letter_code
_entity_poly.pdbx_strand_id
1 'polypeptide(L)'
;MPSDFVVIYKDIRNKPMINSPMDTADIRLLLPETIWLADEDFERAVEISNPVNGETHQWQTYLHVLGLLGFEQWLRIRVTDIPINREKCSILQPKYPHLLAAACNFKLGEFNLCLIATESLLDEVVHIPRAAIDLPSFAAHFYVLLEVNEEQEQVIIRGVLRHDQLVKYRQSVNLQPEPNWSYVLPLSLFEIEPNRLLHYSRFLVPTAIPLPVASANHRAKPSLTRAQVETLLSSLQSPDQPLWQSLTWEEGAIILQNPELLDILYQWQTQTERPISLSIRLREVLAILTQPAINAARWLQGELDEVAQSWELFVPEIPSLALYRSIDSIDQFEAAIAQLRAELDIPLAVHPTYQDIQLNEIPIRLCALSWVVESQRPVSPVTSDNSQKWSFMLILGTQSGMVLPCGIKLQVSNLRGILEESLLEMADPFLYVPPVEGDWGETLVVTIVSPEGITLTLPPYTFQPLQ
;
A
#
# COMPACT_ATOMS: atom_id res chain seq x y z
N MET A 1 7.29 16.66 -52.29
CA MET A 1 6.49 16.82 -53.52
C MET A 1 5.77 15.51 -53.76
N PRO A 2 4.44 15.50 -53.95
CA PRO A 2 3.60 16.55 -54.53
C PRO A 2 2.96 17.43 -53.43
N SER A 3 2.87 18.77 -53.53
CA SER A 3 2.18 19.63 -54.49
C SER A 3 0.68 19.36 -54.55
N ASP A 4 -0.09 20.06 -53.70
CA ASP A 4 -1.09 21.05 -54.12
C ASP A 4 -1.93 21.49 -52.90
N PHE A 5 -1.83 22.77 -52.51
CA PHE A 5 -2.96 23.69 -52.44
C PHE A 5 -2.49 25.08 -51.97
N VAL A 6 -2.77 26.05 -52.83
CA VAL A 6 -2.39 27.46 -52.79
C VAL A 6 -3.57 28.27 -52.22
N VAL A 7 -3.26 29.11 -51.23
CA VAL A 7 -3.79 30.47 -50.96
C VAL A 7 -5.29 30.72 -50.97
N ILE A 8 -5.85 31.09 -49.81
CA ILE A 8 -6.75 32.26 -49.58
C ILE A 8 -6.50 32.69 -48.11
N TYR A 9 -5.90 33.84 -47.80
CA TYR A 9 -6.62 35.10 -47.56
C TYR A 9 -5.63 36.27 -47.60
N LYS A 10 -5.94 37.25 -48.45
CA LYS A 10 -5.39 38.60 -48.40
C LYS A 10 -6.58 39.57 -48.37
N ASP A 11 -6.48 40.53 -47.47
CA ASP A 11 -7.17 41.83 -47.49
C ASP A 11 -8.59 41.93 -46.92
N ILE A 12 -8.69 42.32 -45.64
CA ILE A 12 -9.63 43.36 -45.20
C ILE A 12 -8.84 44.31 -44.28
N ARG A 13 -8.30 45.40 -44.86
CA ARG A 13 -7.95 46.60 -44.10
C ARG A 13 -9.16 47.49 -43.87
N ASN A 14 -9.13 48.17 -42.73
CA ASN A 14 -9.82 49.41 -42.38
C ASN A 14 -11.32 49.38 -42.03
N LYS A 15 -11.60 49.23 -40.73
CA LYS A 15 -12.56 50.10 -40.03
C LYS A 15 -11.97 50.55 -38.68
N PRO A 16 -12.18 51.81 -38.27
CA PRO A 16 -11.44 52.43 -37.18
C PRO A 16 -11.90 51.93 -35.80
N MET A 17 -10.90 51.72 -34.94
CA MET A 17 -11.02 51.41 -33.52
C MET A 17 -11.81 52.51 -32.79
N ILE A 18 -12.85 52.10 -32.08
CA ILE A 18 -13.33 52.83 -30.91
C ILE A 18 -12.35 52.51 -29.80
N ASN A 19 -11.50 53.49 -29.47
CA ASN A 19 -10.58 53.45 -28.34
C ASN A 19 -11.38 53.34 -27.04
N SER A 20 -11.60 52.13 -26.55
CA SER A 20 -11.69 51.90 -25.11
C SER A 20 -10.25 51.84 -24.60
N PRO A 21 -9.88 52.57 -23.53
CA PRO A 21 -8.59 52.36 -22.90
C PRO A 21 -8.65 50.99 -22.22
N MET A 22 -8.26 49.94 -22.93
CA MET A 22 -7.89 48.69 -22.27
C MET A 22 -6.71 49.03 -21.37
N ASP A 23 -6.99 48.95 -20.08
CA ASP A 23 -6.03 49.20 -19.02
C ASP A 23 -4.85 48.25 -19.24
N THR A 24 -3.70 48.79 -19.63
CA THR A 24 -2.47 48.03 -19.86
C THR A 24 -1.99 47.28 -18.61
N ALA A 25 -2.61 47.51 -17.44
CA ALA A 25 -2.46 46.73 -16.23
C ALA A 25 -3.17 45.36 -16.29
N ASP A 26 -4.29 45.21 -17.00
CA ASP A 26 -5.06 43.95 -17.07
C ASP A 26 -4.37 42.86 -17.91
N ILE A 27 -3.53 43.25 -18.87
CA ILE A 27 -2.84 42.29 -19.75
C ILE A 27 -1.65 41.63 -19.01
N ARG A 28 -1.14 42.24 -17.93
CA ARG A 28 -0.08 41.66 -17.09
C ARG A 28 -0.59 40.59 -16.12
N LEU A 29 -1.91 40.42 -15.98
CA LEU A 29 -2.55 39.40 -15.15
C LEU A 29 -2.77 38.06 -15.90
N LEU A 30 -2.31 37.93 -17.15
CA LEU A 30 -2.63 36.80 -18.03
C LEU A 30 -1.41 36.06 -18.59
N LEU A 31 -0.18 36.41 -18.18
CA LEU A 31 0.99 35.62 -18.58
C LEU A 31 1.20 34.50 -17.57
N PRO A 32 0.99 33.24 -17.96
CA PRO A 32 1.27 32.12 -17.07
C PRO A 32 2.78 32.09 -16.77
N GLU A 33 3.16 31.66 -15.57
CA GLU A 33 4.57 31.58 -15.23
C GLU A 33 5.20 30.36 -15.91
N THR A 34 6.18 30.62 -16.76
CA THR A 34 6.88 29.60 -17.54
C THR A 34 8.29 29.42 -17.05
N ILE A 35 8.78 28.19 -17.08
CA ILE A 35 10.17 27.83 -16.84
C ILE A 35 10.68 26.92 -17.94
N TRP A 36 11.92 27.15 -18.36
CA TRP A 36 12.61 26.34 -19.36
C TRP A 36 13.17 25.09 -18.73
N LEU A 37 12.96 23.95 -19.38
CA LEU A 37 13.55 22.67 -19.06
C LEU A 37 14.95 22.59 -19.66
N ALA A 38 15.88 21.94 -18.96
CA ALA A 38 17.20 21.64 -19.48
C ALA A 38 17.25 20.22 -20.05
N ASP A 39 18.25 19.93 -20.90
CA ASP A 39 18.48 18.59 -21.46
C ASP A 39 18.54 17.51 -20.36
N GLU A 40 19.14 17.82 -19.22
CA GLU A 40 19.24 16.91 -18.08
C GLU A 40 17.85 16.56 -17.47
N ASP A 41 16.87 17.46 -17.59
CA ASP A 41 15.51 17.20 -17.10
C ASP A 41 14.82 16.14 -17.97
N PHE A 42 15.04 16.18 -19.29
CA PHE A 42 14.53 15.19 -20.22
C PHE A 42 15.18 13.82 -20.02
N GLU A 43 16.51 13.79 -19.89
CA GLU A 43 17.24 12.55 -19.59
C GLU A 43 16.70 11.92 -18.31
N ARG A 44 16.50 12.74 -17.27
CA ARG A 44 15.98 12.25 -15.98
C ARG A 44 14.53 11.77 -16.07
N ALA A 45 13.70 12.45 -16.85
CA ALA A 45 12.32 12.03 -17.07
C ALA A 45 12.25 10.69 -17.82
N VAL A 46 13.13 10.46 -18.79
CA VAL A 46 13.28 9.17 -19.48
C VAL A 46 13.76 8.07 -18.53
N GLU A 47 14.77 8.34 -17.70
CA GLU A 47 15.27 7.36 -16.72
C GLU A 47 14.18 6.86 -15.76
N ILE A 48 13.30 7.75 -15.31
CA ILE A 48 12.24 7.41 -14.34
C ILE A 48 11.03 6.77 -15.02
N SER A 49 10.69 7.17 -16.26
CA SER A 49 9.52 6.65 -16.96
C SER A 49 9.76 5.30 -17.63
N ASN A 50 10.96 5.04 -18.15
CA ASN A 50 11.30 3.79 -18.84
C ASN A 50 10.98 2.48 -18.10
N PRO A 51 11.20 2.35 -16.78
CA PRO A 51 10.84 1.13 -16.05
C PRO A 51 9.33 0.96 -15.82
N VAL A 52 8.49 1.94 -16.19
CA VAL A 52 7.04 1.87 -16.01
C VAL A 52 6.41 1.03 -17.13
N ASN A 53 5.61 0.05 -16.76
CA ASN A 53 4.90 -0.81 -17.70
C ASN A 53 3.73 -0.06 -18.37
N GLY A 54 3.60 -0.22 -19.69
CA GLY A 54 2.53 0.33 -20.51
C GLY A 54 2.82 1.74 -21.04
N GLU A 55 2.67 1.93 -22.36
CA GLU A 55 3.00 3.19 -23.04
C GLU A 55 2.27 4.41 -22.47
N THR A 56 0.99 4.26 -22.15
CA THR A 56 0.20 5.35 -21.56
C THR A 56 0.71 5.75 -20.17
N HIS A 57 1.09 4.78 -19.33
CA HIS A 57 1.62 5.04 -17.99
C HIS A 57 3.04 5.61 -18.05
N GLN A 58 3.87 5.12 -18.98
CA GLN A 58 5.20 5.67 -19.25
C GLN A 58 5.11 7.14 -19.68
N TRP A 59 4.25 7.46 -20.66
CA TRP A 59 4.04 8.83 -21.12
C TRP A 59 3.56 9.75 -20.01
N GLN A 60 2.55 9.33 -19.25
CA GLN A 60 2.05 10.11 -18.11
C GLN A 60 3.14 10.31 -17.06
N THR A 61 3.93 9.27 -16.75
CA THR A 61 5.04 9.38 -15.79
C THR A 61 6.08 10.38 -16.27
N TYR A 62 6.45 10.31 -17.55
CA TYR A 62 7.37 11.23 -18.19
C TYR A 62 6.92 12.70 -18.02
N LEU A 63 5.68 13.01 -18.39
CA LEU A 63 5.11 14.36 -18.23
C LEU A 63 5.11 14.82 -16.76
N HIS A 64 4.72 13.94 -15.83
CA HIS A 64 4.71 14.27 -14.40
C HIS A 64 6.11 14.53 -13.85
N VAL A 65 7.12 13.81 -14.34
CA VAL A 65 8.51 14.05 -13.93
C VAL A 65 9.02 15.38 -14.50
N LEU A 66 8.77 15.69 -15.77
CA LEU A 66 9.12 17.00 -16.34
C LEU A 66 8.45 18.14 -15.59
N GLY A 67 7.15 18.02 -15.32
CA GLY A 67 6.41 18.99 -14.52
C GLY A 67 7.03 19.18 -13.13
N LEU A 68 7.36 18.08 -12.44
CA LEU A 68 8.01 18.12 -11.13
C LEU A 68 9.37 18.83 -11.18
N LEU A 69 10.22 18.51 -12.15
CA LEU A 69 11.57 19.08 -12.27
C LEU A 69 11.52 20.58 -12.58
N GLY A 70 10.72 20.98 -13.57
CA GLY A 70 10.52 22.39 -13.90
C GLY A 70 9.93 23.17 -12.71
N PHE A 71 8.92 22.62 -12.03
CA PHE A 71 8.33 23.28 -10.86
C PHE A 71 9.30 23.39 -9.68
N GLU A 72 10.13 22.37 -9.43
CA GLU A 72 11.18 22.39 -8.42
C GLU A 72 12.20 23.51 -8.72
N GLN A 73 12.61 23.65 -9.97
CA GLN A 73 13.51 24.73 -10.41
C GLN A 73 12.86 26.11 -10.20
N TRP A 74 11.57 26.26 -10.53
CA TRP A 74 10.84 27.50 -10.35
C TRP A 74 10.80 27.92 -8.87
N LEU A 75 10.54 26.95 -7.97
CA LEU A 75 10.57 27.19 -6.53
C LEU A 75 11.96 27.60 -6.04
N ARG A 76 13.03 26.89 -6.46
CA ARG A 76 14.40 27.18 -6.03
C ARG A 76 14.87 28.59 -6.39
N ILE A 77 14.40 29.13 -7.51
CA ILE A 77 14.72 30.50 -7.94
C ILE A 77 14.05 31.55 -7.03
N ARG A 78 12.85 31.26 -6.51
CA ARG A 78 12.00 32.24 -5.81
C ARG A 78 11.97 32.09 -4.29
N VAL A 79 12.29 30.91 -3.79
CA VAL A 79 12.21 30.53 -2.38
C VAL A 79 13.49 29.80 -1.99
N THR A 80 14.44 30.56 -1.47
CA THR A 80 15.71 30.02 -0.97
C THR A 80 15.68 29.71 0.53
N ASP A 81 14.64 30.19 1.22
CA ASP A 81 14.47 30.16 2.67
C ASP A 81 13.61 29.00 3.19
N ILE A 82 12.88 28.32 2.31
CA ILE A 82 11.99 27.21 2.67
C ILE A 82 12.56 25.90 2.09
N PRO A 83 12.70 24.84 2.91
CA PRO A 83 13.24 23.58 2.42
C PRO A 83 12.26 22.89 1.46
N ILE A 84 12.80 22.32 0.39
CA ILE A 84 12.06 21.50 -0.58
C ILE A 84 12.46 20.04 -0.36
N ASN A 85 11.48 19.15 -0.18
CA ASN A 85 11.72 17.71 -0.01
C ASN A 85 10.91 16.90 -1.03
N ARG A 86 11.60 16.01 -1.75
CA ARG A 86 11.05 15.12 -2.77
C ARG A 86 11.21 13.62 -2.46
N GLU A 87 11.81 13.25 -1.33
CA GLU A 87 12.15 11.87 -0.96
C GLU A 87 10.92 10.95 -0.94
N LYS A 88 9.78 11.48 -0.49
CA LYS A 88 8.51 10.74 -0.41
C LYS A 88 7.56 11.06 -1.56
N CYS A 89 8.02 11.75 -2.61
CA CYS A 89 7.17 12.07 -3.74
C CYS A 89 6.74 10.79 -4.45
N SER A 90 5.44 10.63 -4.73
CA SER A 90 4.90 9.39 -5.29
C SER A 90 5.53 9.06 -6.64
N ILE A 91 5.69 10.05 -7.52
CA ILE A 91 6.20 9.83 -8.89
C ILE A 91 7.67 9.37 -8.93
N LEU A 92 8.44 9.67 -7.88
CA LEU A 92 9.84 9.26 -7.77
C LEU A 92 10.02 7.88 -7.12
N GLN A 93 8.94 7.32 -6.58
CA GLN A 93 8.94 6.00 -5.95
C GLN A 93 8.44 4.97 -6.97
N PRO A 94 9.23 3.93 -7.30
CA PRO A 94 8.92 3.01 -8.41
C PRO A 94 7.51 2.36 -8.36
N LYS A 95 6.95 2.21 -7.16
CA LYS A 95 5.66 1.53 -6.94
C LYS A 95 4.40 2.35 -7.21
N TYR A 96 4.49 3.66 -7.44
CA TYR A 96 3.32 4.52 -7.59
C TYR A 96 3.03 5.09 -8.99
N PRO A 97 3.99 5.31 -9.91
CA PRO A 97 3.74 5.97 -11.19
C PRO A 97 2.63 5.33 -12.04
N HIS A 98 2.49 4.01 -11.98
CA HIS A 98 1.43 3.27 -12.68
C HIS A 98 0.05 3.34 -12.00
N LEU A 99 0.00 3.76 -10.72
CA LEU A 99 -1.22 3.79 -9.91
C LEU A 99 -1.79 5.19 -9.73
N LEU A 100 -0.92 6.20 -9.71
CA LEU A 100 -1.27 7.58 -9.43
C LEU A 100 -0.71 8.49 -10.52
N ALA A 101 -1.60 8.99 -11.37
CA ALA A 101 -1.30 10.05 -12.34
C ALA A 101 -1.23 11.43 -11.66
N ALA A 102 -0.37 11.54 -10.63
CA ALA A 102 -0.06 12.79 -9.93
C ALA A 102 1.21 12.62 -9.09
N ALA A 103 2.01 13.70 -8.98
CA ALA A 103 3.15 13.76 -8.08
C ALA A 103 2.70 14.25 -6.69
N CYS A 104 2.22 13.32 -5.86
CA CYS A 104 1.80 13.55 -4.49
C CYS A 104 3.00 13.60 -3.52
N ASN A 105 2.79 14.13 -2.32
CA ASN A 105 3.78 14.17 -1.23
C ASN A 105 5.07 14.95 -1.55
N PHE A 106 5.03 15.85 -2.53
CA PHE A 106 6.08 16.84 -2.71
C PHE A 106 5.96 17.89 -1.59
N LYS A 107 7.04 18.20 -0.88
CA LYS A 107 6.98 19.09 0.29
C LYS A 107 7.68 20.42 0.05
N LEU A 108 6.98 21.49 0.41
CA LEU A 108 7.51 22.85 0.52
C LEU A 108 7.38 23.31 1.98
N GLY A 109 8.47 23.20 2.73
CA GLY A 109 8.44 23.31 4.19
C GLY A 109 7.57 22.21 4.80
N GLU A 110 6.58 22.61 5.59
CA GLU A 110 5.60 21.71 6.20
C GLU A 110 4.38 21.45 5.31
N PHE A 111 4.28 22.12 4.17
CA PHE A 111 3.16 21.93 3.25
C PHE A 111 3.41 20.76 2.29
N ASN A 112 2.52 19.78 2.30
CA ASN A 112 2.34 18.79 1.23
C ASN A 112 1.70 19.44 -0.01
N LEU A 113 2.28 19.19 -1.18
CA LEU A 113 1.82 19.59 -2.49
C LEU A 113 1.53 18.34 -3.34
N CYS A 114 0.55 18.47 -4.23
CA CYS A 114 0.25 17.49 -5.27
C CYS A 114 0.39 18.20 -6.62
N LEU A 115 1.34 17.78 -7.45
CA LEU A 115 1.54 18.34 -8.79
C LEU A 115 0.80 17.48 -9.82
N ILE A 116 0.02 18.12 -10.66
CA ILE A 116 -0.76 17.51 -11.74
C ILE A 116 -0.21 18.06 -13.04
N ALA A 117 0.47 17.21 -13.81
CA ALA A 117 1.06 17.60 -15.08
C ALA A 117 0.20 17.09 -16.22
N THR A 118 -0.08 17.95 -17.19
CA THR A 118 -0.77 17.59 -18.43
C THR A 118 -0.03 18.19 -19.62
N GLU A 119 -0.20 17.58 -20.78
CA GLU A 119 0.32 18.11 -22.05
C GLU A 119 -0.52 19.29 -22.55
N SER A 120 -1.84 19.24 -22.31
CA SER A 120 -2.79 20.21 -22.86
C SER A 120 -3.99 20.40 -21.93
N LEU A 121 -4.56 21.61 -21.97
CA LEU A 121 -5.75 22.05 -21.21
C LEU A 121 -6.83 22.65 -22.12
N LEU A 122 -6.87 22.23 -23.40
CA LEU A 122 -7.81 22.77 -24.39
C LEU A 122 -9.28 22.52 -24.03
N ASP A 123 -9.55 21.51 -23.22
CA ASP A 123 -10.88 21.14 -22.73
C ASP A 123 -11.28 21.87 -21.43
N GLU A 124 -10.40 22.73 -20.89
CA GLU A 124 -10.60 23.50 -19.66
C GLU A 124 -10.99 22.65 -18.43
N VAL A 125 -10.64 21.36 -18.44
CA VAL A 125 -10.90 20.44 -17.33
C VAL A 125 -9.60 19.86 -16.79
N VAL A 126 -9.63 19.50 -15.50
CA VAL A 126 -8.49 18.94 -14.78
C VAL A 126 -8.93 17.66 -14.11
N HIS A 127 -8.21 16.58 -14.40
CA HIS A 127 -8.40 15.28 -13.75
C HIS A 127 -7.48 15.18 -12.53
N ILE A 128 -8.06 15.02 -11.34
CA ILE A 128 -7.29 14.78 -10.11
C ILE A 128 -7.59 13.37 -9.61
N PRO A 129 -6.58 12.52 -9.36
CA PRO A 129 -6.81 11.22 -8.76
C PRO A 129 -7.55 11.35 -7.43
N ARG A 130 -8.62 10.56 -7.25
CA ARG A 130 -9.41 10.52 -6.01
C ARG A 130 -8.52 10.24 -4.80
N ALA A 131 -7.50 9.41 -4.98
CA ALA A 131 -6.48 9.13 -3.98
C ALA A 131 -5.74 10.37 -3.45
N ALA A 132 -5.42 11.33 -4.33
CA ALA A 132 -4.74 12.57 -3.95
C ALA A 132 -5.64 13.52 -3.14
N ILE A 133 -6.93 13.24 -3.03
CA ILE A 133 -7.91 14.07 -2.30
C ILE A 133 -8.41 13.34 -1.06
N ASP A 134 -8.82 12.08 -1.21
CA ASP A 134 -9.55 11.32 -0.19
C ASP A 134 -8.62 10.57 0.76
N LEU A 135 -7.45 10.13 0.30
CA LEU A 135 -6.56 9.30 1.11
C LEU A 135 -5.60 10.18 1.92
N PRO A 136 -5.54 10.02 3.26
CA PRO A 136 -4.64 10.79 4.12
C PRO A 136 -3.16 10.73 3.70
N SER A 137 -2.72 9.59 3.16
CA SER A 137 -1.34 9.37 2.74
C SER A 137 -0.91 10.15 1.49
N PHE A 138 -1.87 10.70 0.72
CA PHE A 138 -1.60 11.45 -0.52
C PHE A 138 -2.23 12.84 -0.56
N ALA A 139 -3.14 13.13 0.37
CA ALA A 139 -3.78 14.43 0.46
C ALA A 139 -2.76 15.56 0.61
N ALA A 140 -2.92 16.58 -0.21
CA ALA A 140 -2.04 17.74 -0.25
C ALA A 140 -2.78 18.99 0.19
N HIS A 141 -2.06 19.96 0.76
CA HIS A 141 -2.61 21.27 1.10
C HIS A 141 -2.86 22.10 -0.16
N PHE A 142 -2.00 21.95 -1.16
CA PHE A 142 -2.09 22.63 -2.45
C PHE A 142 -1.99 21.63 -3.60
N TYR A 143 -2.86 21.82 -4.59
CA TYR A 143 -2.86 21.12 -5.87
C TYR A 143 -2.37 22.11 -6.92
N VAL A 144 -1.24 21.79 -7.56
CA VAL A 144 -0.61 22.67 -8.54
C VAL A 144 -0.81 22.06 -9.93
N LEU A 145 -1.41 22.84 -10.83
CA LEU A 145 -1.60 22.45 -12.21
C LEU A 145 -0.44 22.95 -13.07
N LEU A 146 0.17 22.02 -13.79
CA LEU A 146 1.30 22.23 -14.66
C LEU A 146 0.94 21.79 -16.07
N GLU A 147 1.25 22.63 -17.05
CA GLU A 147 1.23 22.25 -18.46
C GLU A 147 2.65 22.07 -18.94
N VAL A 148 2.95 20.90 -19.51
CA VAL A 148 4.26 20.55 -20.04
C VAL A 148 4.19 20.66 -21.55
N ASN A 149 4.96 21.58 -22.11
CA ASN A 149 5.12 21.71 -23.55
C ASN A 149 6.52 21.21 -23.92
N GLU A 150 6.58 19.93 -24.29
CA GLU A 150 7.84 19.27 -24.68
C GLU A 150 8.47 19.93 -25.90
N GLU A 151 7.68 20.27 -26.93
CA GLU A 151 8.19 20.89 -28.17
C GLU A 151 8.86 22.25 -27.93
N GLN A 152 8.41 22.99 -26.92
CA GLN A 152 8.96 24.29 -26.54
C GLN A 152 9.87 24.21 -25.32
N GLU A 153 10.20 23.00 -24.87
CA GLU A 153 11.08 22.73 -23.73
C GLU A 153 10.72 23.54 -22.48
N GLN A 154 9.43 23.61 -22.15
CA GLN A 154 8.95 24.46 -21.06
C GLN A 154 7.85 23.83 -20.22
N VAL A 155 7.83 24.20 -18.93
CA VAL A 155 6.73 23.93 -18.01
C VAL A 155 6.05 25.24 -17.68
N ILE A 156 4.73 25.23 -17.74
CA ILE A 156 3.86 26.39 -17.51
C ILE A 156 3.04 26.11 -16.26
N ILE A 157 3.14 26.98 -15.25
CA ILE A 157 2.34 26.88 -14.03
C ILE A 157 1.00 27.55 -14.30
N ARG A 158 -0.06 26.73 -14.39
CA ARG A 158 -1.39 27.16 -14.82
C ARG A 158 -2.27 27.61 -13.67
N GLY A 159 -2.06 27.05 -12.48
CA GLY A 159 -2.71 27.55 -11.28
C GLY A 159 -2.55 26.66 -10.07
N VAL A 160 -3.08 27.15 -8.95
CA VAL A 160 -2.97 26.50 -7.64
C VAL A 160 -4.35 26.46 -6.98
N LEU A 161 -4.69 25.30 -6.42
CA LEU A 161 -5.95 25.08 -5.69
C LEU A 161 -5.65 24.62 -4.27
N ARG A 162 -6.30 25.23 -3.27
CA ARG A 162 -6.19 24.79 -1.88
C ARG A 162 -7.13 23.63 -1.60
N HIS A 163 -6.71 22.73 -0.72
CA HIS A 163 -7.53 21.58 -0.30
C HIS A 163 -8.87 22.01 0.31
N ASP A 164 -8.89 23.03 1.16
CA ASP A 164 -10.12 23.49 1.80
C ASP A 164 -11.12 24.12 0.81
N GLN A 165 -10.62 24.78 -0.24
CA GLN A 165 -11.44 25.27 -1.35
C GLN A 165 -12.02 24.11 -2.16
N LEU A 166 -11.20 23.11 -2.48
CA LEU A 166 -11.61 21.90 -3.19
C LEU A 166 -12.69 21.12 -2.44
N VAL A 167 -12.53 20.91 -1.13
CA VAL A 167 -13.53 20.22 -0.30
C VAL A 167 -14.86 21.00 -0.26
N LYS A 168 -14.80 22.33 -0.11
CA LYS A 168 -16.00 23.19 -0.17
C LYS A 168 -16.69 23.10 -1.51
N TYR A 169 -15.94 23.15 -2.61
CA TYR A 169 -16.47 22.99 -3.96
C TYR A 169 -17.18 21.65 -4.11
N ARG A 170 -16.51 20.54 -3.77
CA ARG A 170 -17.07 19.19 -3.82
C ARG A 170 -18.39 19.07 -3.07
N GLN A 171 -18.48 19.64 -1.87
CA GLN A 171 -19.71 19.65 -1.07
C GLN A 171 -20.82 20.49 -1.74
N SER A 172 -20.46 21.64 -2.31
CA SER A 172 -21.43 22.56 -2.92
C SER A 172 -22.08 22.02 -4.20
N VAL A 173 -21.33 21.27 -5.02
CA VAL A 173 -21.83 20.70 -6.28
C VAL A 173 -22.12 19.21 -6.20
N ASN A 174 -21.94 18.60 -5.01
CA ASN A 174 -22.02 17.15 -4.79
C ASN A 174 -21.18 16.35 -5.81
N LEU A 175 -19.95 16.80 -6.05
CA LEU A 175 -19.07 16.24 -7.09
C LEU A 175 -18.80 14.76 -6.81
N GLN A 176 -19.14 13.92 -7.78
CA GLN A 176 -18.91 12.48 -7.74
C GLN A 176 -17.63 12.12 -8.51
N PRO A 177 -16.89 11.11 -8.05
CA PRO A 177 -15.74 10.60 -8.79
C PRO A 177 -16.19 9.83 -10.03
N GLU A 178 -15.37 9.86 -11.07
CA GLU A 178 -15.52 9.04 -12.27
C GLU A 178 -15.15 7.57 -12.02
N PRO A 179 -15.57 6.65 -12.91
CA PRO A 179 -15.21 5.23 -12.82
C PRO A 179 -13.70 4.96 -12.79
N ASN A 180 -12.91 5.86 -13.41
CA ASN A 180 -11.44 5.80 -13.43
C ASN A 180 -10.77 6.25 -12.11
N TRP A 181 -11.55 6.44 -11.04
CA TRP A 181 -11.10 6.95 -9.75
C TRP A 181 -10.47 8.35 -9.82
N SER A 182 -10.98 9.22 -10.70
CA SER A 182 -10.58 10.64 -10.75
C SER A 182 -11.77 11.57 -10.48
N TYR A 183 -11.47 12.79 -10.06
CA TYR A 183 -12.41 13.89 -10.05
C TYR A 183 -12.12 14.81 -11.23
N VAL A 184 -13.17 15.24 -11.92
CA VAL A 184 -13.11 16.24 -12.98
C VAL A 184 -13.46 17.60 -12.40
N LEU A 185 -12.52 18.54 -12.50
CA LEU A 185 -12.66 19.89 -11.99
C LEU A 185 -12.53 20.90 -13.14
N PRO A 186 -13.30 22.00 -13.12
CA PRO A 186 -13.11 23.07 -14.09
C PRO A 186 -11.80 23.81 -13.80
N LEU A 187 -11.07 24.19 -14.84
CA LEU A 187 -9.83 24.97 -14.74
C LEU A 187 -10.03 26.29 -13.98
N SER A 188 -11.22 26.90 -14.09
CA SER A 188 -11.59 28.13 -13.40
C SER A 188 -11.57 28.04 -11.87
N LEU A 189 -11.52 26.83 -11.31
CA LEU A 189 -11.37 26.62 -9.86
C LEU A 189 -9.95 26.94 -9.37
N PHE A 190 -8.95 26.90 -10.24
CA PHE A 190 -7.56 27.12 -9.88
C PHE A 190 -7.21 28.61 -9.85
N GLU A 191 -6.49 29.04 -8.81
CA GLU A 191 -5.94 30.40 -8.73
C GLU A 191 -4.82 30.54 -9.76
N ILE A 192 -5.04 31.38 -10.78
CA ILE A 192 -4.15 31.53 -11.94
C ILE A 192 -2.76 32.09 -11.54
N GLU A 193 -2.68 32.88 -10.46
CA GLU A 193 -1.45 33.57 -10.03
C GLU A 193 -0.56 32.65 -9.17
N PRO A 194 0.56 32.10 -9.70
CA PRO A 194 1.38 31.13 -8.96
C PRO A 194 2.06 31.72 -7.73
N ASN A 195 2.30 33.04 -7.71
CA ASN A 195 2.84 33.76 -6.56
C ASN A 195 1.95 33.67 -5.32
N ARG A 196 0.66 33.32 -5.46
CA ARG A 196 -0.24 32.99 -4.33
C ARG A 196 0.32 31.86 -3.49
N LEU A 197 0.89 30.83 -4.13
CA LEU A 197 1.51 29.72 -3.41
C LEU A 197 2.69 30.19 -2.56
N LEU A 198 3.52 31.08 -3.09
CA LEU A 198 4.67 31.65 -2.36
C LEU A 198 4.22 32.52 -1.18
N HIS A 199 3.08 33.21 -1.35
CA HIS A 199 2.45 33.96 -0.27
C HIS A 199 1.95 32.99 0.81
N TYR A 200 1.23 31.94 0.43
CA TYR A 200 0.72 30.95 1.37
C TYR A 200 1.84 30.23 2.13
N SER A 201 2.92 29.82 1.45
CA SER A 201 4.03 29.12 2.10
C SER A 201 4.76 29.96 3.14
N ARG A 202 4.73 31.29 3.04
CA ARG A 202 5.37 32.22 3.98
C ARG A 202 4.47 32.67 5.12
N PHE A 203 3.17 32.80 4.88
CA PHE A 203 2.25 33.46 5.82
C PHE A 203 1.17 32.57 6.40
N LEU A 204 0.95 31.36 5.86
CA LEU A 204 0.03 30.39 6.44
C LEU A 204 0.74 29.35 7.29
N VAL A 205 0.02 28.84 8.29
CA VAL A 205 0.41 27.65 9.05
C VAL A 205 -0.30 26.45 8.41
N PRO A 206 0.36 25.27 8.26
CA PRO A 206 -0.26 24.08 7.64
C PRO A 206 -1.61 23.69 8.24
N THR A 207 -1.78 23.83 9.56
CA THR A 207 -3.02 23.53 10.27
C THR A 207 -4.21 24.40 9.85
N ALA A 208 -3.99 25.51 9.13
CA ALA A 208 -5.04 26.34 8.56
C ALA A 208 -5.73 25.68 7.36
N ILE A 209 -5.10 24.68 6.74
CA ILE A 209 -5.66 23.88 5.65
C ILE A 209 -5.78 22.44 6.15
N PRO A 210 -6.92 22.06 6.76
CA PRO A 210 -7.08 20.75 7.36
C PRO A 210 -7.08 19.66 6.27
N LEU A 211 -6.17 18.69 6.41
CA LEU A 211 -6.13 17.48 5.59
C LEU A 211 -6.98 16.37 6.21
N PRO A 212 -7.45 15.39 5.41
CA PRO A 212 -8.14 14.23 5.92
C PRO A 212 -7.23 13.49 6.91
N VAL A 213 -7.69 13.38 8.16
CA VAL A 213 -6.99 12.62 9.19
C VAL A 213 -7.38 11.16 9.05
N ALA A 214 -6.41 10.25 9.08
CA ALA A 214 -6.64 8.82 9.26
C ALA A 214 -7.36 8.61 10.60
N SER A 215 -8.68 8.66 10.59
CA SER A 215 -9.48 8.58 11.80
C SER A 215 -9.37 7.16 12.35
N ALA A 216 -8.86 7.03 13.58
CA ALA A 216 -8.84 5.77 14.34
C ALA A 216 -10.25 5.13 14.50
N ASN A 217 -11.31 5.89 14.21
CA ASN A 217 -12.70 5.49 14.30
C ASN A 217 -13.25 4.76 13.06
N HIS A 218 -12.52 4.69 11.93
CA HIS A 218 -12.77 3.70 10.86
C HIS A 218 -12.09 2.36 11.19
N ARG A 219 -12.17 1.93 12.45
CA ARG A 219 -11.74 0.61 12.93
C ARG A 219 -12.65 -0.53 12.48
N ALA A 220 -13.72 -0.24 11.73
CA ALA A 220 -14.20 -1.20 10.75
C ALA A 220 -13.15 -1.22 9.64
N LYS A 221 -12.06 -1.99 9.84
CA LYS A 221 -11.16 -2.37 8.75
C LYS A 221 -12.07 -2.74 7.58
N PRO A 222 -12.08 -2.02 6.45
CA PRO A 222 -12.74 -2.54 5.27
C PRO A 222 -11.97 -3.81 4.92
N SER A 223 -12.53 -4.95 5.33
CA SER A 223 -11.93 -6.26 5.11
C SER A 223 -12.27 -6.64 3.68
N LEU A 224 -11.26 -6.77 2.81
CA LEU A 224 -11.43 -7.48 1.55
C LEU A 224 -11.95 -8.89 1.87
N THR A 225 -13.15 -9.21 1.40
CA THR A 225 -13.69 -10.56 1.48
C THR A 225 -12.86 -11.50 0.60
N ARG A 226 -12.91 -12.81 0.90
CA ARG A 226 -12.19 -13.83 0.13
C ARG A 226 -12.47 -13.77 -1.38
N ALA A 227 -13.71 -13.49 -1.77
CA ALA A 227 -14.09 -13.33 -3.18
C ALA A 227 -13.42 -12.10 -3.83
N GLN A 228 -13.23 -11.02 -3.08
CA GLN A 228 -12.53 -9.81 -3.54
C GLN A 228 -11.02 -10.07 -3.67
N VAL A 229 -10.45 -10.87 -2.77
CA VAL A 229 -9.06 -11.34 -2.87
C VAL A 229 -8.83 -12.20 -4.12
N GLU A 230 -9.76 -13.09 -4.44
CA GLU A 230 -9.71 -13.89 -5.67
C GLU A 230 -9.86 -13.02 -6.91
N THR A 231 -10.73 -12.00 -6.86
CA THR A 231 -10.90 -11.01 -7.94
C THR A 231 -9.62 -10.19 -8.16
N LEU A 232 -8.97 -9.75 -7.07
CA LEU A 232 -7.67 -9.10 -7.08
C LEU A 232 -6.59 -9.98 -7.72
N LEU A 233 -6.49 -11.23 -7.28
CA LEU A 233 -5.54 -12.19 -7.84
C LEU A 233 -5.76 -12.39 -9.34
N SER A 234 -7.02 -12.44 -9.79
CA SER A 234 -7.36 -12.54 -11.21
C SER A 234 -7.03 -11.28 -11.99
N SER A 235 -7.32 -10.09 -11.46
CA SER A 235 -7.04 -8.82 -12.15
C SER A 235 -5.54 -8.57 -12.33
N LEU A 236 -4.74 -9.01 -11.36
CA LEU A 236 -3.28 -8.90 -11.40
C LEU A 236 -2.62 -9.85 -12.42
N GLN A 237 -3.38 -10.73 -13.08
CA GLN A 237 -2.85 -11.56 -14.16
C GLN A 237 -2.58 -10.76 -15.44
N SER A 238 -3.24 -9.60 -15.60
CA SER A 238 -3.13 -8.71 -16.77
C SER A 238 -2.43 -7.40 -16.36
N PRO A 239 -1.11 -7.25 -16.58
CA PRO A 239 -0.34 -6.12 -16.05
C PRO A 239 -0.73 -4.76 -16.66
N ASP A 240 -1.29 -4.77 -17.87
CA ASP A 240 -1.67 -3.54 -18.59
C ASP A 240 -3.09 -3.04 -18.23
N GLN A 241 -3.83 -3.79 -17.42
CA GLN A 241 -5.18 -3.39 -17.02
C GLN A 241 -5.11 -2.47 -15.78
N PRO A 242 -5.67 -1.26 -15.84
CA PRO A 242 -5.64 -0.37 -14.68
C PRO A 242 -6.57 -0.90 -13.58
N LEU A 243 -6.14 -0.76 -12.33
CA LEU A 243 -6.83 -1.34 -11.16
C LEU A 243 -8.32 -0.98 -11.06
N TRP A 244 -8.69 0.23 -11.48
CA TRP A 244 -10.08 0.71 -11.42
C TRP A 244 -11.07 -0.04 -12.31
N GLN A 245 -10.58 -0.80 -13.31
CA GLN A 245 -11.46 -1.64 -14.14
C GLN A 245 -11.85 -2.94 -13.46
N SER A 246 -11.05 -3.41 -12.51
CA SER A 246 -11.25 -4.70 -11.85
C SER A 246 -11.67 -4.57 -10.40
N LEU A 247 -11.42 -3.41 -9.78
CA LEU A 247 -11.64 -3.17 -8.37
C LEU A 247 -12.62 -2.02 -8.14
N THR A 248 -13.30 -2.10 -7.01
CA THR A 248 -14.01 -0.98 -6.42
C THR A 248 -13.02 0.00 -5.78
N TRP A 249 -13.48 1.23 -5.56
CA TRP A 249 -12.67 2.25 -4.92
C TRP A 249 -12.21 1.84 -3.52
N GLU A 250 -13.09 1.22 -2.73
CA GLU A 250 -12.79 0.81 -1.36
C GLU A 250 -11.64 -0.19 -1.32
N GLU A 251 -11.58 -1.10 -2.29
CA GLU A 251 -10.51 -2.09 -2.44
C GLU A 251 -9.20 -1.42 -2.89
N GLY A 252 -9.28 -0.55 -3.90
CA GLY A 252 -8.13 0.24 -4.36
C GLY A 252 -7.55 1.13 -3.26
N ALA A 253 -8.39 1.73 -2.43
CA ALA A 253 -8.00 2.55 -1.30
C ALA A 253 -7.24 1.75 -0.23
N ILE A 254 -7.60 0.48 0.01
CA ILE A 254 -6.84 -0.41 0.90
C ILE A 254 -5.45 -0.63 0.33
N ILE A 255 -5.34 -0.97 -0.95
CA ILE A 255 -4.04 -1.21 -1.60
C ILE A 255 -3.15 0.02 -1.51
N LEU A 256 -3.66 1.19 -1.91
CA LEU A 256 -2.89 2.44 -1.94
C LEU A 256 -2.42 2.89 -0.55
N GLN A 257 -3.13 2.52 0.52
CA GLN A 257 -2.74 2.86 1.90
C GLN A 257 -1.81 1.83 2.54
N ASN A 258 -1.63 0.64 1.95
CA ASN A 258 -0.80 -0.43 2.50
C ASN A 258 0.50 -0.59 1.70
N PRO A 259 1.66 -0.18 2.23
CA PRO A 259 2.93 -0.23 1.50
C PRO A 259 3.33 -1.65 1.10
N GLU A 260 3.05 -2.65 1.93
CA GLU A 260 3.39 -4.06 1.66
C GLU A 260 2.63 -4.61 0.45
N LEU A 261 1.34 -4.28 0.32
CA LEU A 261 0.55 -4.66 -0.86
C LEU A 261 1.12 -4.00 -2.11
N LEU A 262 1.48 -2.72 -2.04
CA LEU A 262 2.09 -2.00 -3.16
C LEU A 262 3.43 -2.60 -3.57
N ASP A 263 4.25 -3.02 -2.61
CA ASP A 263 5.55 -3.63 -2.88
C ASP A 263 5.37 -5.00 -3.56
N ILE A 264 4.39 -5.80 -3.12
CA ILE A 264 4.02 -7.06 -3.78
C ILE A 264 3.49 -6.81 -5.20
N LEU A 265 2.61 -5.81 -5.37
CA LEU A 265 2.07 -5.44 -6.69
C LEU A 265 3.16 -5.00 -7.65
N TYR A 266 4.08 -4.18 -7.17
CA TYR A 266 5.23 -3.73 -7.95
C TYR A 266 6.09 -4.92 -8.37
N GLN A 267 6.46 -5.80 -7.43
CA GLN A 267 7.23 -7.02 -7.74
C GLN A 267 6.51 -7.89 -8.77
N TRP A 268 5.19 -8.07 -8.62
CA TRP A 268 4.36 -8.85 -9.52
C TRP A 268 4.35 -8.31 -10.96
N GLN A 269 4.36 -6.99 -11.12
CA GLN A 269 4.37 -6.34 -12.43
C GLN A 269 5.76 -6.31 -13.07
N THR A 270 6.82 -6.19 -12.27
CA THR A 270 8.19 -6.12 -12.80
C THR A 270 8.82 -7.46 -13.13
N GLN A 271 8.34 -8.56 -12.53
CA GLN A 271 8.92 -9.89 -12.73
C GLN A 271 8.27 -10.62 -13.91
N THR A 272 9.11 -11.03 -14.88
CA THR A 272 8.68 -11.82 -16.05
C THR A 272 8.18 -13.20 -15.65
N GLU A 273 8.82 -13.82 -14.67
CA GLU A 273 8.37 -15.06 -14.04
C GLU A 273 7.59 -14.70 -12.79
N ARG A 274 6.36 -15.20 -12.65
CA ARG A 274 5.53 -14.96 -11.46
C ARG A 274 5.76 -16.12 -10.50
N PRO A 275 6.71 -16.01 -9.55
CA PRO A 275 7.00 -17.12 -8.66
C PRO A 275 5.80 -17.39 -7.75
N ILE A 276 5.61 -18.67 -7.44
CA ILE A 276 4.55 -19.12 -6.52
C ILE A 276 4.68 -18.43 -5.16
N SER A 277 5.91 -18.08 -4.73
CA SER A 277 6.20 -17.35 -3.49
C SER A 277 5.50 -15.99 -3.40
N LEU A 278 5.39 -15.23 -4.50
CA LEU A 278 4.66 -13.96 -4.49
C LEU A 278 3.15 -14.18 -4.32
N SER A 279 2.61 -15.26 -4.89
CA SER A 279 1.18 -15.60 -4.74
C SER A 279 0.86 -16.03 -3.31
N ILE A 280 1.80 -16.74 -2.66
CA ILE A 280 1.72 -17.08 -1.24
C ILE A 280 1.76 -15.78 -0.42
N ARG A 281 2.75 -14.92 -0.68
CA ARG A 281 2.93 -13.67 0.05
C ARG A 281 1.71 -12.76 -0.04
N LEU A 282 1.10 -12.64 -1.22
CA LEU A 282 -0.11 -11.85 -1.39
C LEU A 282 -1.26 -12.43 -0.54
N ARG A 283 -1.44 -13.76 -0.53
CA ARG A 283 -2.45 -14.43 0.31
C ARG A 283 -2.21 -14.21 1.80
N GLU A 284 -0.96 -14.25 2.24
CA GLU A 284 -0.56 -14.00 3.63
C GLU A 284 -0.90 -12.57 4.08
N VAL A 285 -0.45 -11.57 3.31
CA VAL A 285 -0.72 -10.16 3.63
C VAL A 285 -2.21 -9.89 3.61
N LEU A 286 -2.94 -10.44 2.63
CA LEU A 286 -4.39 -10.32 2.58
C LEU A 286 -5.04 -11.01 3.78
N ALA A 287 -4.62 -12.21 4.19
CA ALA A 287 -5.14 -12.86 5.39
C ALA A 287 -4.97 -11.97 6.64
N ILE A 288 -3.78 -11.40 6.85
CA ILE A 288 -3.51 -10.51 8.01
C ILE A 288 -4.39 -9.25 7.98
N LEU A 289 -4.62 -8.68 6.80
CA LEU A 289 -5.40 -7.45 6.65
C LEU A 289 -6.91 -7.68 6.76
N THR A 290 -7.39 -8.89 6.44
CA THR A 290 -8.81 -9.14 6.15
C THR A 290 -9.49 -10.09 7.12
N GLN A 291 -8.76 -11.07 7.64
CA GLN A 291 -9.32 -12.09 8.51
C GLN A 291 -9.22 -11.64 9.96
N PRO A 292 -10.20 -12.02 10.80
CA PRO A 292 -10.07 -11.81 12.22
C PRO A 292 -8.93 -12.70 12.74
N ALA A 293 -8.06 -12.13 13.58
CA ALA A 293 -6.92 -12.84 14.12
C ALA A 293 -7.30 -13.59 15.39
N ILE A 294 -6.79 -14.81 15.53
CA ILE A 294 -6.90 -15.62 16.73
C ILE A 294 -5.98 -15.04 17.80
N ASN A 295 -6.54 -14.72 18.95
CA ASN A 295 -5.79 -14.21 20.09
C ASN A 295 -5.10 -15.36 20.85
N ALA A 296 -3.84 -15.61 20.50
CA ALA A 296 -3.00 -16.62 21.12
C ALA A 296 -2.78 -16.38 22.63
N ALA A 297 -2.92 -15.14 23.12
CA ALA A 297 -2.80 -14.86 24.54
C ALA A 297 -3.90 -15.53 25.38
N ARG A 298 -5.09 -15.76 24.80
CA ARG A 298 -6.18 -16.46 25.50
C ARG A 298 -5.88 -17.96 25.68
N TRP A 299 -5.07 -18.54 24.81
CA TRP A 299 -4.69 -19.95 24.92
C TRP A 299 -3.90 -20.24 26.19
N LEU A 300 -3.09 -19.27 26.66
CA LEU A 300 -2.40 -19.35 27.95
C LEU A 300 -3.35 -19.50 29.14
N GLN A 301 -4.61 -19.09 28.96
CA GLN A 301 -5.65 -19.15 29.99
C GLN A 301 -6.59 -20.34 29.78
N GLY A 302 -6.35 -21.18 28.76
CA GLY A 302 -7.26 -22.24 28.34
C GLY A 302 -8.55 -21.72 27.70
N GLU A 303 -8.59 -20.43 27.34
CA GLU A 303 -9.74 -19.79 26.71
C GLU A 303 -9.53 -19.65 25.20
N LEU A 304 -10.63 -19.75 24.44
CA LEU A 304 -10.64 -19.56 23.00
C LEU A 304 -11.47 -18.33 22.66
N ASP A 305 -10.99 -17.51 21.73
CA ASP A 305 -11.82 -16.45 21.16
C ASP A 305 -12.84 -16.99 20.15
N GLU A 306 -13.80 -16.15 19.76
CA GLU A 306 -14.87 -16.52 18.83
C GLU A 306 -14.31 -16.99 17.48
N VAL A 307 -13.17 -16.44 17.06
CA VAL A 307 -12.47 -16.82 15.84
C VAL A 307 -11.96 -18.25 15.97
N ALA A 308 -11.21 -18.57 17.02
CA ALA A 308 -10.73 -19.91 17.26
C ALA A 308 -11.87 -20.92 17.32
N GLN A 309 -12.96 -20.59 18.02
CA GLN A 309 -14.15 -21.44 18.10
C GLN A 309 -14.79 -21.70 16.72
N SER A 310 -14.88 -20.67 15.87
CA SER A 310 -15.47 -20.79 14.52
C SER A 310 -14.64 -21.64 13.55
N TRP A 311 -13.33 -21.73 13.79
CA TRP A 311 -12.38 -22.53 13.00
C TRP A 311 -12.22 -23.95 13.54
N GLU A 312 -13.05 -24.36 14.50
CA GLU A 312 -12.96 -25.64 15.21
C GLU A 312 -11.57 -25.86 15.84
N LEU A 313 -10.84 -24.78 16.16
CA LEU A 313 -9.62 -24.85 16.95
C LEU A 313 -10.02 -25.32 18.35
N PHE A 314 -9.56 -26.52 18.70
CA PHE A 314 -9.59 -27.11 20.03
C PHE A 314 -10.94 -27.50 20.60
N VAL A 315 -11.14 -28.82 20.60
CA VAL A 315 -11.83 -29.50 21.70
C VAL A 315 -10.95 -29.33 22.96
N PRO A 316 -11.41 -28.60 24.00
CA PRO A 316 -10.78 -28.68 25.30
C PRO A 316 -10.90 -30.12 25.78
N GLU A 317 -9.86 -30.63 26.42
CA GLU A 317 -9.91 -31.92 27.10
C GLU A 317 -11.09 -31.96 28.08
N ILE A 318 -12.17 -32.62 27.68
CA ILE A 318 -13.06 -33.28 28.62
C ILE A 318 -12.61 -34.75 28.62
N PRO A 319 -12.12 -35.29 29.75
CA PRO A 319 -11.64 -36.67 29.86
C PRO A 319 -12.63 -37.74 29.33
N SER A 320 -13.91 -37.39 29.20
CA SER A 320 -14.96 -38.29 28.74
C SER A 320 -15.12 -38.43 27.22
N LEU A 321 -14.45 -37.60 26.39
CA LEU A 321 -14.53 -37.69 24.92
C LEU A 321 -13.26 -38.27 24.25
N ALA A 322 -12.25 -38.65 25.03
CA ALA A 322 -10.99 -39.23 24.55
C ALA A 322 -11.11 -40.63 23.88
N LEU A 323 -12.29 -41.25 23.89
CA LEU A 323 -12.48 -42.63 23.43
C LEU A 323 -12.49 -42.82 21.90
N TYR A 324 -12.47 -41.75 21.10
CA TYR A 324 -12.57 -41.85 19.63
C TYR A 324 -11.51 -41.08 18.83
N ARG A 325 -10.53 -40.44 19.48
CA ARG A 325 -9.36 -39.83 18.81
C ARG A 325 -8.16 -40.74 19.04
N SER A 326 -7.34 -41.00 18.01
CA SER A 326 -6.17 -41.87 18.12
C SER A 326 -5.22 -41.39 19.23
N ILE A 327 -5.35 -41.99 20.41
CA ILE A 327 -4.56 -41.74 21.62
C ILE A 327 -3.05 -41.80 21.30
N ASP A 328 -2.68 -42.72 20.41
CA ASP A 328 -1.29 -42.93 19.95
C ASP A 328 -0.64 -41.69 19.33
N SER A 329 -1.42 -40.78 18.70
CA SER A 329 -0.88 -39.56 18.09
C SER A 329 -0.55 -38.48 19.11
N ILE A 330 -1.35 -38.37 20.19
CA ILE A 330 -1.19 -37.35 21.22
C ILE A 330 0.07 -37.64 22.03
N ASP A 331 0.28 -38.91 22.41
CA ASP A 331 1.47 -39.35 23.14
C ASP A 331 2.77 -39.04 22.36
N GLN A 332 2.72 -39.12 21.03
CA GLN A 332 3.88 -38.79 20.18
C GLN A 332 4.16 -37.28 20.13
N PHE A 333 3.11 -36.44 20.06
CA PHE A 333 3.29 -34.98 20.14
C PHE A 333 3.80 -34.54 21.51
N GLU A 334 3.30 -35.13 22.61
CA GLU A 334 3.81 -34.82 23.95
C GLU A 334 5.28 -35.21 24.10
N ALA A 335 5.69 -36.37 23.55
CA ALA A 335 7.08 -36.77 23.52
C ALA A 335 7.95 -35.80 22.71
N ALA A 336 7.48 -35.35 21.53
CA ALA A 336 8.18 -34.37 20.70
C ALA A 336 8.31 -33.01 21.42
N ILE A 337 7.24 -32.53 22.07
CA ILE A 337 7.26 -31.29 22.86
C ILE A 337 8.21 -31.43 24.05
N ALA A 338 8.25 -32.57 24.73
CA ALA A 338 9.15 -32.82 25.84
C ALA A 338 10.63 -32.78 25.40
N GLN A 339 10.93 -33.30 24.21
CA GLN A 339 12.27 -33.19 23.62
C GLN A 339 12.61 -31.73 23.28
N LEU A 340 11.71 -31.03 22.59
CA LEU A 340 11.93 -29.64 22.17
C LEU A 340 12.03 -28.67 23.36
N ARG A 341 11.33 -28.96 24.48
CA ARG A 341 11.47 -28.22 25.74
C ARG A 341 12.89 -28.25 26.30
N ALA A 342 13.60 -29.37 26.12
CA ALA A 342 14.99 -29.50 26.57
C ALA A 342 15.98 -28.76 25.66
N GLU A 343 15.61 -28.54 24.39
CA GLU A 343 16.48 -27.92 23.37
C GLU A 343 16.26 -26.40 23.23
N LEU A 344 15.03 -25.90 23.46
CA LEU A 344 14.59 -24.54 23.09
C LEU A 344 14.09 -23.70 24.29
N ASP A 345 14.34 -24.13 25.53
CA ASP A 345 13.95 -23.41 26.77
C ASP A 345 12.46 -23.04 26.86
N ILE A 346 11.57 -23.89 26.33
CA ILE A 346 10.12 -23.65 26.32
C ILE A 346 9.57 -23.81 27.76
N PRO A 347 8.80 -22.83 28.29
CA PRO A 347 8.28 -22.92 29.65
C PRO A 347 7.32 -24.11 29.85
N LEU A 348 7.39 -24.75 31.02
CA LEU A 348 6.51 -25.89 31.37
C LEU A 348 5.03 -25.51 31.49
N ALA A 349 4.73 -24.24 31.76
CA ALA A 349 3.37 -23.71 31.89
C ALA A 349 2.65 -23.54 30.54
N VAL A 350 3.33 -23.78 29.41
CA VAL A 350 2.74 -23.62 28.08
C VAL A 350 1.91 -24.85 27.74
N HIS A 351 0.63 -24.62 27.47
CA HIS A 351 -0.30 -25.64 27.01
C HIS A 351 -0.34 -25.68 25.47
N PRO A 352 -0.15 -26.87 24.85
CA PRO A 352 -0.21 -27.02 23.41
C PRO A 352 -1.64 -26.96 22.88
N THR A 353 -1.74 -26.58 21.62
CA THR A 353 -2.99 -26.49 20.87
C THR A 353 -2.85 -27.17 19.48
N TYR A 354 -3.32 -28.42 19.33
CA TYR A 354 -3.65 -29.28 18.13
C TYR A 354 -4.86 -28.98 17.14
N GLN A 355 -4.65 -28.38 15.98
CA GLN A 355 -5.66 -28.23 14.95
C GLN A 355 -5.60 -29.42 13.99
N ASP A 356 -6.73 -30.04 13.70
CA ASP A 356 -6.83 -31.09 12.70
C ASP A 356 -7.14 -30.47 11.33
N ILE A 357 -6.29 -30.77 10.35
CA ILE A 357 -6.31 -30.15 9.02
C ILE A 357 -6.17 -31.25 7.98
N GLN A 358 -6.98 -31.18 6.92
CA GLN A 358 -6.82 -32.05 5.76
C GLN A 358 -5.99 -31.32 4.69
N LEU A 359 -4.78 -31.81 4.43
CA LEU A 359 -3.95 -31.35 3.32
C LEU A 359 -4.00 -32.42 2.23
N ASN A 360 -4.80 -32.17 1.18
CA ASN A 360 -5.21 -33.16 0.19
C ASN A 360 -5.95 -34.35 0.84
N GLU A 361 -5.37 -35.56 0.78
CA GLU A 361 -5.86 -36.78 1.43
C GLU A 361 -5.04 -37.15 2.68
N ILE A 362 -4.13 -36.27 3.11
CA ILE A 362 -3.28 -36.51 4.28
C ILE A 362 -3.89 -35.79 5.49
N PRO A 363 -4.36 -36.54 6.51
CA PRO A 363 -4.83 -35.95 7.76
C PRO A 363 -3.63 -35.50 8.59
N ILE A 364 -3.46 -34.19 8.69
CA ILE A 364 -2.38 -33.53 9.42
C ILE A 364 -2.95 -32.95 10.72
N ARG A 365 -2.11 -32.94 11.75
CA ARG A 365 -2.35 -32.26 13.02
C ARG A 365 -1.28 -31.20 13.22
N LEU A 366 -1.72 -29.99 13.54
CA LEU A 366 -0.87 -28.83 13.82
C LEU A 366 -0.92 -28.51 15.30
N CYS A 367 0.18 -28.61 16.01
CA CYS A 367 0.29 -28.18 17.39
C CYS A 367 0.91 -26.77 17.45
N ALA A 368 0.21 -25.82 18.04
CA ALA A 368 0.68 -24.47 18.30
C ALA A 368 0.97 -24.27 19.79
N LEU A 369 2.06 -23.56 20.07
CA LEU A 369 2.46 -23.15 21.41
C LEU A 369 2.73 -21.64 21.39
N SER A 370 2.30 -20.94 22.44
CA SER A 370 2.60 -19.51 22.61
C SER A 370 2.94 -19.20 24.06
N TRP A 371 3.87 -18.28 24.30
CA TRP A 371 4.23 -17.82 25.65
C TRP A 371 4.81 -16.41 25.65
N VAL A 372 4.84 -15.78 26.82
CA VAL A 372 5.46 -14.47 27.00
C VAL A 372 6.95 -14.63 27.21
N VAL A 373 7.76 -13.82 26.53
CA VAL A 373 9.20 -13.75 26.76
C VAL A 373 9.45 -12.74 27.87
N GLU A 374 9.73 -13.23 29.08
CA GLU A 374 10.17 -12.36 30.18
C GLU A 374 11.56 -11.80 29.86
N SER A 375 11.64 -10.48 29.68
CA SER A 375 12.91 -9.80 29.46
C SER A 375 13.74 -9.88 30.73
N GLN A 376 14.70 -10.80 30.78
CA GLN A 376 15.68 -10.89 31.86
C GLN A 376 16.73 -9.75 31.76
N ARG A 377 16.32 -8.48 31.87
CA ARG A 377 17.24 -7.38 32.19
C ARG A 377 16.55 -6.33 33.07
N PRO A 378 17.12 -5.96 34.23
CA PRO A 378 16.69 -4.77 34.93
C PRO A 378 16.96 -3.55 34.04
N VAL A 379 15.88 -2.85 33.71
CA VAL A 379 15.84 -1.63 32.90
C VAL A 379 16.73 -0.57 33.56
N SER A 380 17.83 -0.19 32.90
CA SER A 380 18.43 1.13 33.14
C SER A 380 17.44 2.20 32.67
N PRO A 381 17.21 3.29 33.42
CA PRO A 381 16.02 4.12 33.29
C PRO A 381 16.05 5.12 32.12
N VAL A 382 16.70 4.81 30.99
CA VAL A 382 16.96 5.82 29.93
C VAL A 382 16.44 5.46 28.54
N THR A 383 15.88 4.28 28.31
CA THR A 383 15.24 3.96 27.01
C THR A 383 13.87 3.33 27.22
N SER A 384 12.84 4.07 26.85
CA SER A 384 11.41 3.71 26.89
C SER A 384 11.04 2.67 25.83
N ASP A 385 11.80 1.59 25.70
CA ASP A 385 11.47 0.48 24.81
C ASP A 385 10.94 -0.68 25.65
N ASN A 386 9.71 -0.49 26.13
CA ASN A 386 8.98 -1.45 26.95
C ASN A 386 8.16 -2.39 26.04
N SER A 387 8.78 -2.90 24.95
CA SER A 387 8.11 -3.82 24.03
C SER A 387 8.06 -5.20 24.68
N GLN A 388 6.91 -5.51 25.27
CA GLN A 388 6.62 -6.86 25.72
C GLN A 388 6.56 -7.76 24.50
N LYS A 389 7.30 -8.87 24.56
CA LYS A 389 7.42 -9.84 23.47
C LYS A 389 6.72 -11.14 23.82
N TRP A 390 6.33 -11.86 22.79
CA TRP A 390 5.80 -13.22 22.90
C TRP A 390 6.51 -14.12 21.89
N SER A 391 6.57 -15.41 22.21
CA SER A 391 7.08 -16.44 21.32
C SER A 391 5.93 -17.29 20.80
N PHE A 392 6.02 -17.67 19.54
CA PHE A 392 5.09 -18.56 18.85
C PHE A 392 5.85 -19.72 18.23
N MET A 393 5.37 -20.94 18.44
CA MET A 393 6.00 -22.15 17.90
C MET A 393 4.93 -23.07 17.34
N LEU A 394 5.28 -23.77 16.26
CA LEU A 394 4.40 -24.72 15.59
C LEU A 394 5.10 -26.04 15.36
N ILE A 395 4.34 -27.12 15.51
CA ILE A 395 4.76 -28.49 15.24
C ILE A 395 3.69 -29.13 14.36
N LEU A 396 4.10 -29.66 13.22
CA LEU A 396 3.27 -30.38 12.28
C LEU A 396 3.56 -31.87 12.38
N GLY A 397 2.53 -32.70 12.34
CA GLY A 397 2.63 -34.16 12.33
C GLY A 397 1.38 -34.79 11.73
N THR A 398 1.37 -36.11 11.52
CA THR A 398 0.18 -36.80 10.99
C THR A 398 -0.72 -37.32 12.11
N GLN A 399 -2.03 -37.43 11.86
CA GLN A 399 -2.98 -37.99 12.85
C GLN A 399 -2.78 -39.49 13.09
N SER A 400 -2.18 -40.20 12.13
CA SER A 400 -1.95 -41.64 12.20
C SER A 400 -0.57 -42.02 12.75
N GLY A 401 0.28 -41.05 13.10
CA GLY A 401 1.67 -41.30 13.52
C GLY A 401 2.58 -41.77 12.38
N MET A 402 2.14 -41.60 11.14
CA MET A 402 2.93 -41.87 9.93
C MET A 402 3.90 -40.72 9.65
N VAL A 403 4.96 -41.02 8.90
CA VAL A 403 5.93 -40.00 8.46
C VAL A 403 5.29 -38.98 7.52
N LEU A 404 5.66 -37.72 7.68
CA LEU A 404 5.27 -36.65 6.76
C LEU A 404 6.00 -36.84 5.41
N PRO A 405 5.33 -36.56 4.28
CA PRO A 405 5.98 -36.65 2.97
C PRO A 405 7.07 -35.59 2.84
N CYS A 406 8.23 -35.98 2.30
CA CYS A 406 9.32 -35.05 2.05
C CYS A 406 8.89 -33.93 1.08
N GLY A 407 9.40 -32.72 1.31
CA GLY A 407 9.06 -31.53 0.53
C GLY A 407 7.94 -30.67 1.12
N ILE A 408 7.32 -31.05 2.24
CA ILE A 408 6.41 -30.15 2.97
C ILE A 408 7.22 -28.96 3.51
N LYS A 409 6.67 -27.76 3.34
CA LYS A 409 7.18 -26.54 3.98
C LYS A 409 6.16 -25.97 4.95
N LEU A 410 6.65 -25.53 6.09
CA LEU A 410 5.89 -24.76 7.08
C LEU A 410 6.54 -23.39 7.22
N GLN A 411 5.75 -22.34 6.99
CA GLN A 411 6.21 -20.96 6.95
C GLN A 411 5.41 -20.12 7.94
N VAL A 412 6.13 -19.32 8.74
CA VAL A 412 5.54 -18.29 9.61
C VAL A 412 5.96 -16.93 9.09
N SER A 413 4.98 -16.05 8.84
CA SER A 413 5.21 -14.73 8.27
C SER A 413 4.38 -13.66 8.98
N ASN A 414 4.83 -12.42 8.89
CA ASN A 414 4.10 -11.24 9.35
C ASN A 414 3.81 -10.32 8.15
N LEU A 415 3.48 -9.05 8.37
CA LEU A 415 3.29 -8.07 7.29
C LEU A 415 4.58 -7.71 6.54
N ARG A 416 5.75 -7.82 7.18
CA ARG A 416 7.05 -7.41 6.61
C ARG A 416 7.74 -8.51 5.80
N GLY A 417 7.47 -9.78 6.13
CA GLY A 417 8.05 -10.89 5.40
C GLY A 417 7.90 -12.23 6.11
N ILE A 418 8.70 -13.18 5.65
CA ILE A 418 8.87 -14.49 6.29
C ILE A 418 9.75 -14.29 7.53
N LEU A 419 9.27 -14.76 8.67
CA LEU A 419 10.04 -14.76 9.91
C LEU A 419 10.85 -16.05 10.01
N GLU A 420 10.21 -17.19 9.76
CA GLU A 420 10.85 -18.51 9.75
C GLU A 420 10.22 -19.43 8.71
N GLU A 421 11.05 -20.28 8.10
CA GLU A 421 10.65 -21.34 7.17
C GLU A 421 11.32 -22.65 7.59
N SER A 422 10.55 -23.72 7.63
CA SER A 422 11.08 -25.07 7.87
C SER A 422 10.65 -26.00 6.74
N LEU A 423 11.64 -26.63 6.10
CA LEU A 423 11.47 -27.57 5.00
C LEU A 423 11.77 -28.99 5.50
N LEU A 424 10.86 -29.90 5.21
CA LEU A 424 11.07 -31.31 5.48
C LEU A 424 11.89 -31.97 4.36
N GLU A 425 13.21 -32.05 4.53
CA GLU A 425 14.12 -32.64 3.54
C GLU A 425 14.07 -34.18 3.50
N MET A 426 13.86 -34.80 4.66
CA MET A 426 13.74 -36.25 4.83
C MET A 426 12.43 -36.60 5.51
N ALA A 427 11.91 -37.80 5.25
CA ALA A 427 10.67 -38.26 5.87
C ALA A 427 10.85 -38.39 7.40
N ASP A 428 10.30 -37.44 8.14
CA ASP A 428 10.27 -37.38 9.61
C ASP A 428 8.80 -37.42 10.06
N PRO A 429 8.47 -38.06 11.20
CA PRO A 429 7.15 -37.92 11.81
C PRO A 429 6.75 -36.46 12.11
N PHE A 430 7.71 -35.57 12.36
CA PHE A 430 7.43 -34.19 12.75
C PHE A 430 8.21 -33.15 11.94
N LEU A 431 7.57 -32.02 11.69
CA LEU A 431 8.20 -30.80 11.17
C LEU A 431 7.86 -29.68 12.14
N TYR A 432 8.84 -28.97 12.68
CA TYR A 432 8.59 -27.84 13.57
C TYR A 432 9.23 -26.56 13.03
N VAL A 433 8.63 -25.43 13.36
CA VAL A 433 9.23 -24.11 13.18
C VAL A 433 9.80 -23.67 14.53
N PRO A 434 11.06 -23.20 14.60
CA PRO A 434 11.63 -22.65 15.82
C PRO A 434 10.78 -21.53 16.43
N PRO A 435 10.94 -21.20 17.72
CA PRO A 435 10.17 -20.14 18.36
C PRO A 435 10.40 -18.79 17.67
N VAL A 436 9.32 -18.21 17.16
CA VAL A 436 9.31 -16.90 16.51
C VAL A 436 8.94 -15.85 17.55
N GLU A 437 9.79 -14.86 17.76
CA GLU A 437 9.47 -13.70 18.62
C GLU A 437 8.63 -12.68 17.86
N GLY A 438 7.52 -12.25 18.46
CA GLY A 438 6.71 -11.14 17.98
C GLY A 438 6.46 -10.10 19.06
N ASP A 439 6.10 -8.88 18.63
CA ASP A 439 5.64 -7.83 19.53
C ASP A 439 4.16 -8.04 19.90
N TRP A 440 3.74 -7.52 21.06
CA TRP A 440 2.31 -7.52 21.41
C TRP A 440 1.48 -6.76 20.38
N GLY A 441 0.38 -7.38 19.93
CA GLY A 441 -0.47 -6.85 18.86
C GLY A 441 0.08 -7.07 17.44
N GLU A 442 1.27 -7.63 17.28
CA GLU A 442 1.73 -8.12 15.98
C GLU A 442 0.83 -9.28 15.51
N THR A 443 0.62 -9.37 14.20
CA THR A 443 -0.15 -10.44 13.59
C THR A 443 0.75 -11.31 12.73
N LEU A 444 0.74 -12.60 13.05
CA LEU A 444 1.46 -13.66 12.34
C LEU A 444 0.46 -14.45 11.51
N VAL A 445 0.92 -15.03 10.40
CA VAL A 445 0.14 -15.97 9.59
C VAL A 445 1.00 -17.18 9.27
N VAL A 446 0.34 -18.33 9.18
CA VAL A 446 1.00 -19.62 8.98
C VAL A 446 0.57 -20.16 7.63
N THR A 447 1.55 -20.54 6.82
CA THR A 447 1.31 -21.15 5.52
C THR A 447 1.97 -22.51 5.46
N ILE A 448 1.21 -23.53 5.04
CA ILE A 448 1.68 -24.88 4.76
C ILE A 448 1.74 -25.05 3.25
N VAL A 449 2.90 -25.45 2.72
CA VAL A 449 3.07 -25.75 1.29
C VAL A 449 3.34 -27.24 1.13
N SER A 450 2.51 -27.91 0.34
CA SER A 450 2.68 -29.32 0.01
C SER A 450 3.82 -29.54 -1.00
N PRO A 451 4.36 -30.76 -1.10
CA PRO A 451 5.37 -31.10 -2.12
C PRO A 451 4.87 -30.90 -3.55
N GLU A 452 3.55 -30.96 -3.75
CA GLU A 452 2.87 -30.76 -5.03
C GLU A 452 2.62 -29.26 -5.33
N GLY A 453 3.02 -28.35 -4.44
CA GLY A 453 2.85 -26.91 -4.59
C GLY A 453 1.48 -26.37 -4.18
N ILE A 454 0.64 -27.20 -3.53
CA ILE A 454 -0.65 -26.76 -2.97
C ILE A 454 -0.37 -25.99 -1.69
N THR A 455 -1.04 -24.85 -1.52
CA THR A 455 -0.80 -23.92 -0.42
C THR A 455 -2.04 -23.82 0.45
N LEU A 456 -1.85 -23.95 1.77
CA LEU A 456 -2.89 -23.76 2.77
C LEU A 456 -2.43 -22.67 3.74
N THR A 457 -3.10 -21.52 3.69
CA THR A 457 -2.88 -20.40 4.60
C THR A 457 -3.91 -20.46 5.72
N LEU A 458 -3.45 -20.50 6.96
CA LEU A 458 -4.27 -20.54 8.17
C LEU A 458 -4.74 -19.13 8.56
N PRO A 459 -5.72 -19.00 9.48
CA PRO A 459 -6.11 -17.71 10.02
C PRO A 459 -4.92 -17.01 10.71
N PRO A 460 -4.91 -15.68 10.74
CA PRO A 460 -3.87 -14.94 11.43
C PRO A 460 -3.91 -15.19 12.95
N TYR A 461 -2.75 -15.14 13.60
CA TYR A 461 -2.56 -15.23 15.05
C TYR A 461 -2.04 -13.90 15.58
N THR A 462 -2.52 -13.46 16.74
CA THR A 462 -2.02 -12.25 17.42
C THR A 462 -1.94 -12.49 18.92
N PHE A 463 -1.09 -11.74 19.62
CA PHE A 463 -1.00 -11.81 21.06
C PHE A 463 -1.49 -10.50 21.67
N GLN A 464 -2.69 -10.55 22.25
CA GLN A 464 -3.31 -9.41 22.94
C GLN A 464 -3.78 -9.86 24.33
N PRO A 465 -3.00 -9.59 25.39
CA PRO A 465 -3.42 -9.95 26.74
C PRO A 465 -4.67 -9.16 27.12
N LEU A 466 -5.58 -9.82 27.83
CA LEU A 466 -6.77 -9.17 28.38
C LEU A 466 -6.33 -8.08 29.37
N GLN A 467 -6.86 -6.87 29.17
CA GLN A 467 -6.70 -5.74 30.09
C GLN A 467 -7.48 -5.95 31.38
#